data_AF-A0A0M1JSW5-F1
#
_entry.id   AF-A0A0M1JSW5-F1
#
_cell.length_a   1.000
_cell.length_b   1.000
_cell.length_c   1.000
_cell.angle_alpha   90.00
_cell.angle_beta   90.00
_cell.angle_gamma   90.00
#
_symmetry.space_group_name_H-M   'P 1'
#
loop_
_entity.id
_entity.type
_entity.pdbx_description
1 polymer ?
#
loop_
_entity_poly.entity_id
_entity_poly.type
_entity_poly.pdbx_seq_one_letter_code
_entity_poly.pdbx_strand_id
1 'polypeptide(L)'
;MLLFSDDLSLASETPIEYYSLQFQIEFDFRDAKQYWGLEDFMNVKETQVGNFGNFSLFMVTFSRLLCNKMESLSGDSMLDLKTVFRARKYTRRILNSFGKKGEEFLIDDKFSQIAEIGRIDTRAA
;
A
#
# COMPACT_ATOMS: atom_id res chain seq x y z
N MET A 1 3.28 -28.12 17.64
CA MET A 1 2.21 -27.53 16.81
C MET A 1 1.32 -28.67 16.37
N LEU A 2 0.01 -28.58 16.58
CA LEU A 2 -0.96 -29.61 16.21
C LEU A 2 -1.81 -29.03 15.08
N LEU A 3 -1.74 -29.64 13.89
CA LEU A 3 -2.49 -29.21 12.70
C LEU A 3 -3.58 -30.24 12.41
N PHE A 4 -4.76 -29.75 12.04
CA PHE A 4 -5.89 -30.57 11.64
C PHE A 4 -6.25 -30.23 10.19
N SER A 5 -6.62 -31.24 9.42
CA SER A 5 -7.13 -31.10 8.06
C SER A 5 -8.29 -32.07 7.85
N ASP A 6 -9.27 -31.66 7.06
CA ASP A 6 -10.39 -32.48 6.60
C ASP A 6 -10.02 -33.29 5.34
N ASP A 7 -8.90 -32.99 4.69
CA ASP A 7 -8.38 -33.74 3.55
C ASP A 7 -7.51 -34.92 4.00
N LEU A 8 -8.10 -36.12 3.92
CA LEU A 8 -7.43 -37.38 4.29
C LEU A 8 -6.39 -37.85 3.27
N SER A 9 -6.37 -37.26 2.08
CA SER A 9 -5.41 -37.59 1.00
C SER A 9 -4.18 -36.69 1.00
N LEU A 10 -4.21 -35.62 1.80
CA LEU A 10 -3.17 -34.61 1.85
C LEU A 10 -1.89 -35.14 2.49
N ALA A 11 -0.75 -34.92 1.82
CA ALA A 11 0.55 -35.25 2.37
C ALA A 11 0.84 -34.41 3.63
N SER A 12 1.51 -35.01 4.62
CA SER A 12 1.77 -34.35 5.92
C SER A 12 2.57 -33.06 5.82
N GLU A 13 3.39 -32.91 4.77
CA GLU A 13 4.22 -31.74 4.50
C GLU A 13 3.38 -30.54 4.08
N THR A 14 2.27 -30.75 3.38
CA THR A 14 1.46 -29.68 2.80
C THR A 14 0.77 -28.80 3.86
N PRO A 15 0.09 -29.34 4.90
CA PRO A 15 -0.42 -28.53 6.00
C PRO A 15 0.67 -27.70 6.71
N ILE A 16 1.88 -28.25 6.84
CA ILE A 16 3.00 -27.57 7.48
C ILE A 16 3.41 -26.37 6.63
N GLU A 17 3.54 -26.55 5.32
CA GLU A 17 3.85 -25.48 4.37
C GLU A 17 2.76 -24.39 4.39
N TYR A 18 1.48 -24.76 4.28
CA TYR A 18 0.38 -23.79 4.31
C TYR A 18 0.34 -22.98 5.59
N TYR A 19 0.51 -23.64 6.75
CA TYR A 19 0.50 -22.94 8.03
C TYR A 19 1.72 -22.02 8.19
N SER A 20 2.85 -22.34 7.57
CA SER A 20 4.02 -21.46 7.54
C SER A 20 3.75 -20.15 6.80
N LEU A 21 2.86 -20.16 5.81
CA LEU A 21 2.46 -18.98 5.04
C LEU A 21 1.42 -18.11 5.76
N GLN A 22 0.80 -18.59 6.85
CA GLN A 22 -0.25 -17.85 7.55
C GLN A 22 0.20 -16.46 8.00
N PHE A 23 1.49 -16.28 8.31
CA PHE A 23 2.04 -14.97 8.70
C PHE A 23 1.92 -13.89 7.62
N GLN A 24 1.67 -14.26 6.36
CA GLN A 24 1.46 -13.30 5.28
C GLN A 24 0.27 -12.36 5.56
N ILE A 25 -0.82 -12.87 6.15
CA ILE A 25 -2.00 -12.05 6.45
C ILE A 25 -1.70 -10.98 7.52
N GLU A 26 -0.77 -11.25 8.43
CA GLU A 26 -0.36 -10.29 9.46
C GLU A 26 0.31 -9.07 8.85
N PHE A 27 1.04 -9.25 7.74
CA PHE A 27 1.60 -8.12 6.99
C PHE A 27 0.50 -7.22 6.40
N ASP A 28 -0.61 -7.79 5.93
CA ASP A 28 -1.75 -7.02 5.43
C ASP A 28 -2.40 -6.20 6.55
N PHE A 29 -2.61 -6.82 7.72
CA PHE A 29 -3.17 -6.11 8.88
C PHE A 29 -2.22 -5.03 9.40
N ARG A 30 -0.91 -5.30 9.45
CA ARG A 30 0.10 -4.31 9.83
C ARG A 30 0.09 -3.12 8.87
N ASP A 31 0.09 -3.37 7.56
CA ASP A 31 0.09 -2.30 6.56
C ASP A 31 -1.22 -1.50 6.61
N ALA A 32 -2.36 -2.16 6.82
CA ALA A 32 -3.66 -1.50 6.97
C ALA A 32 -3.71 -0.58 8.20
N LYS A 33 -3.15 -1.02 9.33
CA LYS A 33 -3.00 -0.20 10.55
C LYS A 33 -2.05 0.97 10.30
N GLN A 34 -0.82 0.65 9.93
CA GLN A 34 0.28 1.61 9.83
C GLN A 34 0.06 2.67 8.74
N TYR A 35 -0.54 2.31 7.61
CA TYR A 35 -0.59 3.19 6.45
C TYR A 35 -1.98 3.68 6.07
N TRP A 36 -3.03 2.93 6.43
CA TRP A 36 -4.42 3.17 6.00
C TRP A 36 -5.40 3.34 7.16
N GLY A 37 -4.89 3.55 8.37
CA GLY A 37 -5.66 4.03 9.52
C GLY A 37 -6.60 3.02 10.15
N LEU A 38 -6.39 1.71 9.93
CA LEU A 38 -7.23 0.64 10.51
C LEU A 38 -7.29 0.71 12.04
N GLU A 39 -6.34 1.35 12.71
CA GLU A 39 -6.36 1.57 14.16
C GLU A 39 -6.65 3.02 14.58
N ASP A 40 -6.72 3.96 13.62
CA ASP A 40 -6.88 5.39 13.90
C ASP A 40 -8.32 5.90 13.75
N PHE A 41 -9.24 5.08 13.20
CA PHE A 41 -10.60 5.53 12.94
C PHE A 41 -11.44 5.58 14.21
N MET A 42 -12.23 6.65 14.34
CA MET A 42 -13.10 6.89 15.49
C MET A 42 -14.59 6.75 15.14
N ASN A 43 -14.90 5.98 14.09
CA ASN A 43 -16.27 5.70 13.68
C ASN A 43 -16.97 4.87 14.77
N VAL A 44 -18.20 5.27 15.12
CA VAL A 44 -18.99 4.59 16.18
C VAL A 44 -20.22 3.86 15.64
N LYS A 45 -20.64 4.18 14.41
CA LYS A 45 -21.79 3.51 13.77
C LYS A 45 -21.33 2.24 13.07
N GLU A 46 -22.04 1.14 13.28
CA GLU A 46 -21.74 -0.19 12.71
C GLU A 46 -21.35 -0.14 11.23
N THR A 47 -22.19 0.46 10.38
CA THR A 47 -21.92 0.58 8.94
C THR A 47 -20.64 1.36 8.65
N GLN A 48 -20.34 2.41 9.42
CA GLN A 48 -19.14 3.22 9.22
C GLN A 48 -17.88 2.51 9.68
N VAL A 49 -17.96 1.73 10.76
CA VAL A 49 -16.88 0.86 11.23
C VAL A 49 -16.56 -0.19 10.17
N GLY A 50 -17.58 -0.90 9.69
CA GLY A 50 -17.41 -1.92 8.64
C GLY A 50 -16.85 -1.34 7.34
N ASN A 51 -17.41 -0.22 6.88
CA ASN A 51 -16.94 0.44 5.65
C ASN A 51 -15.48 0.89 5.77
N PHE A 52 -15.09 1.44 6.92
CA PHE A 52 -13.72 1.89 7.11
C PHE A 52 -12.74 0.72 7.18
N GLY A 53 -13.06 -0.33 7.94
CA GLY A 53 -12.22 -1.55 7.98
C GLY A 53 -12.02 -2.16 6.59
N ASN A 54 -13.10 -2.29 5.81
CA ASN A 54 -13.04 -2.77 4.43
C ASN A 54 -12.20 -1.84 3.54
N PHE A 55 -12.34 -0.54 3.70
CA PHE A 55 -11.57 0.44 2.93
C PHE A 55 -10.07 0.37 3.25
N SER A 56 -9.68 0.28 4.52
CA SER A 56 -8.27 0.18 4.91
C SER A 56 -7.60 -1.08 4.35
N LEU A 57 -8.27 -2.23 4.40
CA LEU A 57 -7.77 -3.47 3.81
C LEU A 57 -7.73 -3.40 2.28
N PHE A 58 -8.77 -2.87 1.64
CA PHE A 58 -8.79 -2.63 0.20
C PHE A 58 -7.61 -1.76 -0.25
N MET A 59 -7.29 -0.71 0.50
CA MET A 59 -6.19 0.19 0.18
C MET A 59 -4.82 -0.50 0.22
N VAL A 60 -4.61 -1.50 1.07
CA VAL A 60 -3.38 -2.32 1.04
C VAL A 60 -3.24 -3.02 -0.31
N THR A 61 -4.25 -3.78 -0.74
CA THR A 61 -4.23 -4.51 -2.01
C THR A 61 -4.12 -3.55 -3.20
N PHE A 62 -4.91 -2.47 -3.20
CA PHE A 62 -4.88 -1.45 -4.25
C PHE A 62 -3.49 -0.84 -4.39
N SER A 63 -2.84 -0.51 -3.28
CA SER A 63 -1.51 0.08 -3.29
C SER A 63 -0.43 -0.87 -3.81
N ARG A 64 -0.45 -2.16 -3.45
CA ARG A 64 0.51 -3.13 -4.02
C ARG A 64 0.34 -3.30 -5.52
N LEU A 65 -0.90 -3.40 -6.00
CA LEU A 65 -1.18 -3.43 -7.44
C LEU A 65 -0.71 -2.17 -8.15
N LEU A 66 -0.79 -1.02 -7.48
CA LEU A 66 -0.34 0.25 -8.02
C LEU A 66 1.19 0.37 -8.03
N CYS A 67 1.87 -0.07 -6.96
CA CYS A 67 3.33 -0.16 -6.91
C CYS A 67 3.86 -0.99 -8.08
N ASN A 68 3.28 -2.17 -8.32
CA ASN A 68 3.66 -3.05 -9.43
C ASN A 68 3.47 -2.43 -10.83
N LYS A 69 2.60 -1.42 -10.97
CA LYS A 69 2.37 -0.71 -12.23
C LYS A 69 3.26 0.52 -12.41
N MET A 70 3.84 1.04 -11.35
CA MET A 70 4.64 2.27 -11.40
C MET A 70 6.11 1.93 -11.58
N GLU A 71 6.62 2.08 -12.80
CA GLU A 71 8.04 1.84 -13.12
C GLU A 71 8.99 2.66 -12.23
N SER A 72 8.58 3.86 -11.78
CA SER A 72 9.35 4.75 -10.91
C SER A 72 9.62 4.18 -9.51
N LEU A 73 8.86 3.19 -9.06
CA LEU A 73 8.99 2.58 -7.74
C LEU A 73 9.83 1.30 -7.83
N SER A 74 10.94 1.27 -7.10
CA SER A 74 11.74 0.05 -6.92
C SER A 74 11.17 -0.75 -5.74
N GLY A 75 10.22 -1.63 -6.01
CA GLY A 75 9.68 -2.58 -5.02
C GLY A 75 8.34 -2.18 -4.40
N ASP A 76 7.91 -2.98 -3.42
CA ASP A 76 6.59 -2.92 -2.77
C ASP A 76 6.54 -1.97 -1.56
N SER A 77 7.25 -0.84 -1.64
CA SER A 77 7.35 0.12 -0.53
C SER A 77 6.15 1.05 -0.47
N MET A 78 5.28 0.83 0.52
CA MET A 78 4.09 1.66 0.77
C MET A 78 4.44 3.12 1.06
N LEU A 79 5.59 3.35 1.72
CA LEU A 79 6.06 4.69 2.03
C LEU A 79 6.48 5.43 0.76
N ASP A 80 7.17 4.78 -0.16
CA ASP A 80 7.60 5.38 -1.41
C ASP A 80 6.42 5.69 -2.33
N LEU A 81 5.41 4.80 -2.36
CA LEU A 81 4.14 5.10 -3.04
C LEU A 81 3.51 6.39 -2.50
N LYS A 82 3.43 6.52 -1.17
CA LYS A 82 2.89 7.73 -0.51
C LYS A 82 3.76 8.95 -0.81
N THR A 83 5.09 8.81 -0.87
CA THR A 83 6.02 9.88 -1.26
C THR A 83 5.75 10.36 -2.68
N VAL A 84 5.59 9.48 -3.67
CA VAL A 84 5.28 9.85 -5.06
C VAL A 84 3.99 10.67 -5.13
N PHE A 85 2.92 10.21 -4.47
CA PHE A 85 1.65 10.93 -4.46
C PHE A 85 1.71 12.26 -3.68
N ARG A 86 2.49 12.33 -2.59
CA ARG A 86 2.73 13.57 -1.84
C ARG A 86 3.50 14.58 -2.68
N ALA A 87 4.57 14.17 -3.35
CA ALA A 87 5.35 15.00 -4.26
C ALA A 87 4.44 15.58 -5.36
N ARG A 88 3.63 14.74 -6.03
CA ARG A 88 2.63 15.17 -7.02
C ARG A 88 1.67 16.23 -6.45
N LYS A 89 1.11 15.97 -5.27
CA LYS A 89 0.17 16.90 -4.60
C LYS A 89 0.83 18.24 -4.25
N TYR A 90 2.04 18.22 -3.70
CA TYR A 90 2.75 19.44 -3.26
C TYR A 90 3.19 20.28 -4.45
N THR A 91 3.81 19.68 -5.47
CA THR A 91 4.19 20.41 -6.69
C THR A 91 2.96 21.02 -7.36
N ARG A 92 1.84 20.29 -7.46
CA ARG A 92 0.60 20.85 -8.01
C ARG A 92 0.16 22.09 -7.23
N ARG A 93 0.17 22.03 -5.90
CA ARG A 93 -0.18 23.17 -5.05
C ARG A 93 0.77 24.35 -5.25
N ILE A 94 2.07 24.10 -5.30
CA ILE A 94 3.09 25.13 -5.52
C ILE A 94 2.88 25.81 -6.88
N LEU A 95 2.74 25.04 -7.96
CA LEU A 95 2.50 25.57 -9.31
C LEU A 95 1.24 26.41 -9.38
N ASN A 96 0.14 25.93 -8.80
CA ASN A 96 -1.12 26.67 -8.74
C ASN A 96 -0.98 27.99 -7.98
N SER A 97 -0.20 28.03 -6.90
CA SER A 97 0.09 29.27 -6.16
C SER A 97 0.86 30.30 -6.98
N PHE A 98 1.61 29.87 -8.01
CA PHE A 98 2.29 30.75 -8.97
C PHE A 98 1.45 31.08 -10.22
N GLY A 99 0.15 30.75 -10.22
CA GLY A 99 -0.73 30.98 -11.37
C GLY A 99 -0.46 30.07 -12.57
N LYS A 100 0.37 29.03 -12.42
CA LYS A 100 0.58 28.01 -13.45
C LYS A 100 -0.48 26.92 -13.35
N LYS A 101 -0.88 26.34 -14.49
CA LYS A 101 -1.82 25.21 -14.52
C LYS A 101 -1.11 23.93 -14.07
N GLY A 102 -1.14 23.65 -12.76
CA GLY A 102 -0.51 22.46 -12.18
C GLY A 102 -1.12 21.13 -12.63
N GLU A 103 -2.31 21.14 -13.26
CA GLU A 103 -2.97 19.93 -13.78
C GLU A 103 -2.32 19.39 -15.06
N GLU A 104 -1.74 20.26 -15.88
CA GLU A 104 -1.04 19.87 -17.12
C GLU A 104 0.23 19.05 -16.83
N PHE A 105 0.74 19.12 -15.59
CA PHE A 105 1.96 18.43 -15.17
C PHE A 105 1.71 17.04 -14.56
N LEU A 106 0.47 16.66 -14.26
CA LEU A 106 0.15 15.43 -13.49
C LEU A 106 0.30 14.12 -14.29
N ILE A 107 0.46 14.21 -15.61
CA ILE A 107 0.46 13.06 -16.53
C ILE A 107 1.89 12.65 -16.93
N ASP A 108 2.90 13.47 -16.63
CA ASP A 108 4.27 13.27 -17.12
C ASP A 108 5.16 12.56 -16.08
N ASP A 109 5.91 11.54 -16.52
CA ASP A 109 6.87 10.76 -15.73
C ASP A 109 8.03 11.59 -15.16
N LYS A 110 8.17 12.85 -15.61
CA LYS A 110 9.10 13.85 -15.06
C LYS A 110 8.93 14.11 -13.57
N PHE A 111 7.81 13.70 -12.96
CA PHE A 111 7.61 13.76 -11.52
C PHE A 111 8.53 12.83 -10.71
N SER A 112 9.14 11.85 -11.36
CA SER A 112 10.03 10.87 -10.70
C SER A 112 11.17 11.55 -9.94
N GLN A 113 11.75 12.63 -10.47
CA GLN A 113 12.86 13.36 -9.83
C GLN A 113 12.46 14.08 -8.54
N ILE A 114 11.23 14.60 -8.44
CA ILE A 114 10.77 15.29 -7.22
C ILE A 114 10.47 14.27 -6.12
N ALA A 115 9.95 13.11 -6.51
CA ALA A 115 9.68 12.03 -5.57
C ALA A 115 10.97 11.45 -4.96
N GLU A 116 12.11 11.50 -5.65
CA GLU A 116 13.40 11.04 -5.14
C GLU A 116 13.82 11.71 -3.82
N ILE A 117 13.44 12.98 -3.60
CA ILE A 117 13.82 13.74 -2.39
C ILE A 117 13.29 13.07 -1.11
N GLY A 118 12.12 12.43 -1.17
CA GLY A 118 11.47 11.81 -0.02
C GLY A 118 11.42 10.28 -0.09
N ARG A 119 12.10 9.67 -1.06
CA ARG A 119 12.07 8.22 -1.26
C ARG A 119 13.03 7.55 -0.28
N ILE A 120 12.60 6.44 0.30
CA ILE A 120 13.37 5.68 1.28
C ILE A 120 14.19 4.61 0.57
N ASP A 121 13.58 3.87 -0.35
CA ASP A 121 14.28 2.84 -1.10
C ASP A 121 14.83 3.43 -2.39
N THR A 122 16.16 3.50 -2.53
CA THR A 122 16.78 3.90 -3.78
C THR A 122 16.70 2.74 -4.77
N ARG A 123 16.42 3.05 -6.06
CA ARG A 123 16.56 2.09 -7.15
C ARG A 123 17.96 1.48 -7.03
N ALA A 124 18.03 0.18 -6.76
CA ALA A 124 19.27 -0.56 -6.94
C ALA A 124 19.69 -0.34 -8.40
N ALA A 125 20.92 0.15 -8.58
CA ALA A 125 21.53 0.39 -9.88
C ALA A 125 21.65 -0.91 -10.69
#